data_AF-A0A8D0GV18-F1
#
_entry.id   AF-A0A8D0GV18-F1
#
_cell.length_a   1.000
_cell.length_b   1.000
_cell.length_c   1.000
_cell.angle_alpha   90.00
_cell.angle_beta   90.00
_cell.angle_gamma   90.00
#
_symmetry.space_group_name_H-M   'P 1'
#
loop_
_entity.id
_entity.type
_entity.pdbx_description
1 polymer ?
#
loop_
_entity_poly.entity_id
_entity_poly.type
_entity_poly.pdbx_seq_one_letter_code
_entity_poly.pdbx_strand_id
1 'polypeptide(L)'
;MVHMILQHRDYRQTATTLGGVPELLQKINETPDFYVEMKWEFTSWVPLVSRVCPSDVCRVWKSGAKLRVDITLLGFENMSWERGRRSLIFKGEDTGNWAELIEVNHDDKLVTTERFEISQQMKRLTLDSMIPKSREVERRLTSPIISTCLDTKNIAFER
;
A
#
# COMPACT_ATOMS: atom_id res chain seq x y z
N MET A 1 16.66 23.86 -8.53
CA MET A 1 16.66 23.55 -7.08
C MET A 1 15.61 22.50 -6.71
N VAL A 2 14.31 22.74 -6.95
CA VAL A 2 13.22 21.79 -6.57
C VAL A 2 13.36 20.40 -7.19
N HIS A 3 13.73 20.31 -8.48
CA HIS A 3 13.93 19.02 -9.17
C HIS A 3 14.96 18.12 -8.46
N MET A 4 16.11 18.68 -8.05
CA MET A 4 17.15 17.95 -7.35
C MET A 4 16.70 17.49 -5.96
N ILE A 5 15.96 18.34 -5.24
CA ILE A 5 15.42 17.99 -3.91
C ILE A 5 14.45 16.82 -4.04
N LEU A 6 13.53 16.87 -5.01
CA LEU A 6 12.56 15.80 -5.26
C LEU A 6 13.25 14.50 -5.68
N GLN A 7 14.22 14.57 -6.59
CA GLN A 7 15.02 13.41 -7.01
C GLN A 7 15.71 12.73 -5.83
N HIS A 8 16.44 13.49 -5.00
CA HIS A 8 17.14 12.94 -3.84
C HIS A 8 16.18 12.38 -2.79
N ARG A 9 15.06 13.08 -2.54
CA ARG A 9 14.04 12.61 -1.60
C ARG A 9 13.44 11.29 -2.06
N ASP A 10 13.01 11.23 -3.32
CA ASP A 10 12.35 10.06 -3.89
C ASP A 10 13.31 8.87 -3.99
N TYR A 11 14.59 9.11 -4.34
CA TYR A 11 15.63 8.10 -4.26
C TYR A 11 15.78 7.55 -2.84
N ARG A 12 15.92 8.41 -1.81
CA ARG A 12 16.06 7.97 -0.42
C ARG A 12 14.84 7.20 0.05
N GLN A 13 13.64 7.70 -0.21
CA GLN A 13 12.39 7.04 0.19
C GLN A 13 12.26 5.66 -0.46
N THR A 14 12.52 5.56 -1.76
CA THR A 14 12.47 4.28 -2.49
C THR A 14 13.54 3.32 -2.01
N ALA A 15 14.78 3.79 -1.79
CA ALA A 15 15.88 2.98 -1.28
C ALA A 15 15.59 2.43 0.12
N THR A 16 15.09 3.28 1.03
CA THR A 16 14.69 2.85 2.37
C THR A 16 13.54 1.84 2.32
N THR A 17 12.53 2.09 1.48
CA THR A 17 11.38 1.19 1.33
C THR A 17 11.81 -0.17 0.80
N LEU A 18 12.55 -0.20 -0.32
CA LEU A 18 13.06 -1.45 -0.93
C LEU A 18 14.03 -2.19 0.01
N GLY A 19 14.84 -1.47 0.79
CA GLY A 19 15.73 -2.05 1.78
C GLY A 19 15.01 -2.71 2.96
N GLY A 20 13.79 -2.29 3.28
CA GLY A 20 12.96 -2.91 4.32
C GLY A 20 12.19 -4.14 3.86
N VAL A 21 12.05 -4.37 2.55
CA VAL A 21 11.25 -5.48 2.00
C VAL A 21 11.77 -6.86 2.46
N PRO A 22 13.08 -7.16 2.44
CA PRO A 22 13.58 -8.46 2.92
C PRO A 22 13.23 -8.75 4.38
N GLU A 23 13.36 -7.75 5.26
CA GLU A 23 13.00 -7.88 6.68
C GLU A 23 11.49 -8.10 6.85
N LEU A 24 10.67 -7.39 6.08
CA LEU A 24 9.22 -7.58 6.08
C LEU A 24 8.83 -8.98 5.61
N LEU A 25 9.46 -9.48 4.54
CA LEU A 25 9.25 -10.84 4.04
C LEU A 25 9.57 -11.90 5.10
N GLN A 26 10.70 -11.73 5.79
CA GLN A 26 11.10 -12.61 6.87
C GLN A 26 10.06 -12.61 8.00
N LYS A 27 9.61 -11.43 8.44
CA LYS A 27 8.59 -11.32 9.50
C LYS A 27 7.27 -11.96 9.11
N ILE A 28 6.83 -11.80 7.85
CA ILE A 28 5.62 -12.45 7.34
C ILE A 28 5.79 -13.98 7.43
N ASN A 29 6.96 -14.51 7.06
CA ASN A 29 7.21 -15.95 7.12
C ASN A 29 7.22 -16.50 8.55
N GLU A 30 7.88 -15.79 9.48
CA GLU A 30 8.03 -16.19 10.90
C GLU A 30 6.73 -16.07 11.72
N THR A 31 5.81 -15.19 11.30
CA THR A 31 4.52 -15.01 11.98
C THR A 31 3.70 -16.31 11.89
N PRO A 32 3.00 -16.79 12.93
CA PRO A 32 2.13 -17.96 12.81
C PRO A 32 0.98 -17.73 11.82
N ASP A 33 0.38 -18.80 11.30
CA ASP A 33 -0.78 -18.68 10.41
C ASP A 33 -1.99 -18.07 11.15
N PHE A 34 -2.66 -17.12 10.52
CA PHE A 34 -3.76 -16.39 11.14
C PHE A 34 -4.82 -15.92 10.15
N TYR A 35 -5.98 -15.60 10.71
CA TYR A 35 -7.05 -14.85 10.07
C TYR A 35 -7.38 -13.63 10.94
N VAL A 36 -7.57 -12.47 10.32
CA VAL A 36 -8.03 -11.25 11.00
C VAL A 36 -8.99 -10.47 10.12
N GLU A 37 -10.03 -9.93 10.74
CA GLU A 37 -10.90 -8.91 10.14
C GLU A 37 -10.62 -7.55 10.80
N MET A 38 -10.33 -6.54 10.00
CA MET A 38 -10.16 -5.15 10.45
C MET A 38 -11.32 -4.33 9.90
N LYS A 39 -12.17 -3.85 10.82
CA LYS A 39 -13.28 -2.96 10.49
C LYS A 39 -12.82 -1.52 10.61
N TRP A 40 -12.98 -0.76 9.54
CA TRP A 40 -12.64 0.66 9.48
C TRP A 40 -13.91 1.47 9.30
N GLU A 41 -14.10 2.48 10.16
CA GLU A 41 -15.18 3.44 10.07
C GLU A 41 -14.58 4.84 9.93
N PHE A 42 -14.87 5.50 8.81
CA PHE A 42 -14.42 6.85 8.58
C PHE A 42 -15.43 7.84 9.19
N THR A 43 -14.95 8.94 9.75
CA THR A 43 -15.80 10.03 10.25
C THR A 43 -15.27 11.37 9.77
N SER A 44 -16.16 12.37 9.67
CA SER A 44 -15.80 13.73 9.28
C SER A 44 -16.22 14.71 10.37
N TRP A 45 -15.36 15.69 10.65
CA TRP A 45 -15.65 16.82 11.54
C TRP A 45 -16.65 17.80 10.93
N VAL A 46 -16.83 17.76 9.60
CA VAL A 46 -17.81 18.58 8.89
C VAL A 46 -19.21 18.03 9.16
N PRO A 47 -20.16 18.86 9.64
CA PRO A 47 -21.53 18.43 9.92
C PRO A 47 -22.16 17.75 8.69
N LEU A 48 -22.93 16.68 8.93
CA LEU A 48 -23.66 15.88 7.93
C LEU A 48 -22.79 15.06 6.96
N VAL A 49 -21.50 15.36 6.81
CA VAL A 49 -20.59 14.61 5.92
C VAL A 49 -20.24 13.23 6.49
N SER A 50 -20.28 13.07 7.82
CA SER A 50 -20.05 11.78 8.50
C SER A 50 -20.98 10.66 8.03
N ARG A 51 -22.20 10.99 7.57
CA ARG A 51 -23.17 10.00 7.05
C ARG A 51 -22.78 9.41 5.68
N VAL A 52 -21.87 10.08 4.97
CA VAL A 52 -21.38 9.68 3.64
C VAL A 52 -19.99 9.05 3.74
N CYS A 53 -19.41 9.02 4.95
CA CYS A 53 -18.14 8.34 5.19
C CYS A 53 -18.35 6.82 5.09
N PRO A 54 -17.48 6.10 4.37
CA PRO A 54 -17.61 4.68 4.17
C PRO A 54 -17.20 3.96 5.45
N SER A 55 -17.65 2.72 5.55
CA SER A 55 -16.94 1.70 6.31
C SER A 55 -16.41 0.65 5.36
N ASP A 56 -15.36 -0.04 5.79
CA ASP A 56 -14.84 -1.23 5.13
C ASP A 56 -14.46 -2.31 6.13
N VAL A 57 -14.50 -3.56 5.69
CA VAL A 57 -14.01 -4.71 6.44
C VAL A 57 -12.89 -5.35 5.63
N CYS A 58 -11.66 -5.01 6.00
CA CYS A 58 -10.46 -5.60 5.43
C CYS A 58 -10.24 -6.98 6.05
N ARG A 59 -10.13 -8.02 5.22
CA ARG A 59 -9.91 -9.39 5.69
C ARG A 59 -8.52 -9.84 5.29
N VAL A 60 -7.78 -10.37 6.25
CA VAL A 60 -6.40 -10.80 6.03
C VAL A 60 -6.25 -12.25 6.45
N TRP A 61 -5.77 -13.07 5.52
CA TRP A 61 -5.36 -14.45 5.75
C TRP A 61 -3.87 -14.56 5.53
N LYS A 62 -3.18 -15.16 6.48
CA LYS A 62 -1.74 -15.44 6.39
C LYS A 62 -1.53 -16.94 6.52
N SER A 63 -0.79 -17.53 5.58
CA SER A 63 -0.34 -18.91 5.66
C SER A 63 1.06 -19.11 5.08
N GLY A 64 2.01 -19.59 5.90
CA GLY A 64 3.44 -19.62 5.54
C GLY A 64 3.93 -18.24 5.07
N ALA A 65 4.71 -18.19 3.98
CA ALA A 65 5.15 -16.95 3.34
C ALA A 65 4.09 -16.30 2.41
N LYS A 66 2.80 -16.62 2.58
CA LYS A 66 1.70 -16.12 1.74
C LYS A 66 0.72 -15.29 2.56
N LEU A 67 0.26 -14.20 1.97
CA LEU A 67 -0.70 -13.27 2.55
C LEU A 67 -1.80 -12.99 1.53
N ARG A 68 -3.05 -13.00 1.95
CA ARG A 68 -4.18 -12.51 1.16
C ARG A 68 -4.87 -11.40 1.92
N VAL A 69 -5.16 -10.31 1.23
CA VAL A 69 -5.89 -9.16 1.75
C VAL A 69 -7.08 -8.91 0.84
N ASP A 70 -8.30 -8.98 1.39
CA ASP A 70 -9.52 -8.61 0.68
C ASP A 70 -9.99 -7.23 1.16
N ILE A 71 -10.24 -6.31 0.21
CA ILE A 71 -10.70 -4.93 0.46
C ILE A 71 -11.90 -4.60 -0.42
N THR A 72 -12.73 -3.63 0.01
CA THR A 72 -13.82 -3.09 -0.80
C THR A 72 -13.77 -1.59 -1.02
N LEU A 73 -13.00 -0.86 -0.20
CA LEU A 73 -12.74 0.56 -0.33
C LEU A 73 -11.39 0.75 -1.03
N LEU A 74 -11.41 1.24 -2.26
CA LEU A 74 -10.24 1.33 -3.13
C LEU A 74 -9.54 2.68 -3.04
N GLY A 75 -10.31 3.74 -2.79
CA GLY A 75 -9.75 5.08 -2.76
C GLY A 75 -10.78 6.17 -2.51
N PHE A 76 -10.29 7.40 -2.57
CA PHE A 76 -11.09 8.61 -2.49
C PHE A 76 -10.56 9.61 -3.50
N GLU A 77 -11.35 9.88 -4.54
CA GLU A 77 -11.01 10.82 -5.60
C GLU A 77 -12.22 11.72 -5.90
N ASN A 78 -11.97 13.00 -6.20
CA ASN A 78 -13.01 13.98 -6.57
C ASN A 78 -14.20 14.04 -5.59
N MET A 79 -13.92 13.99 -4.27
CA MET A 79 -14.94 13.98 -3.21
C MET A 79 -15.86 12.74 -3.22
N SER A 80 -15.45 11.67 -3.89
CA SER A 80 -16.20 10.42 -4.00
C SER A 80 -15.37 9.21 -3.59
N TRP A 81 -16.04 8.23 -2.98
CA TRP A 81 -15.41 6.98 -2.55
C TRP A 81 -15.42 5.99 -3.69
N GLU A 82 -14.23 5.49 -4.03
CA GLU A 82 -14.09 4.41 -4.99
C GLU A 82 -14.25 3.08 -4.27
N ARG A 83 -15.21 2.29 -4.72
CA ARG A 83 -15.48 0.95 -4.17
C ARG A 83 -15.38 -0.10 -5.25
N GLY A 84 -14.93 -1.28 -4.86
CA GLY A 84 -14.85 -2.44 -5.72
C GLY A 84 -14.20 -3.60 -4.99
N ARG A 85 -14.49 -4.83 -5.41
CA ARG A 85 -14.00 -6.02 -4.72
C ARG A 85 -12.62 -6.41 -5.25
N ARG A 86 -11.60 -6.23 -4.41
CA ARG A 86 -10.21 -6.60 -4.73
C ARG A 86 -9.68 -7.63 -3.74
N SER A 87 -8.97 -8.62 -4.25
CA SER A 87 -8.11 -9.50 -3.45
C SER A 87 -6.66 -9.29 -3.86
N LEU A 88 -5.84 -8.88 -2.91
CA LEU A 88 -4.39 -8.77 -3.06
C LEU A 88 -3.76 -10.03 -2.46
N ILE A 89 -3.13 -10.84 -3.28
CA ILE A 89 -2.44 -12.06 -2.85
C ILE A 89 -0.96 -11.83 -3.02
N PHE A 90 -0.26 -11.81 -1.90
CA PHE A 90 1.18 -11.67 -1.83
C PHE A 90 1.82 -13.02 -1.54
N LYS A 91 2.86 -13.36 -2.29
CA LYS A 91 3.68 -14.56 -2.07
C LYS A 91 5.14 -14.16 -1.99
N GLY A 92 5.74 -14.40 -0.83
CA GLY A 92 7.19 -14.37 -0.67
C GLY A 92 7.79 -15.74 -0.95
N GLU A 93 9.05 -15.76 -1.41
CA GLU A 93 9.88 -16.96 -1.36
C GLU A 93 10.60 -17.03 0.00
N ASP A 94 10.81 -18.24 0.52
CA ASP A 94 11.53 -18.48 1.77
C ASP A 94 12.97 -17.94 1.75
N THR A 95 13.56 -17.75 0.57
CA THR A 95 14.91 -17.19 0.40
C THR A 95 14.95 -15.65 0.33
N GLY A 96 13.80 -14.98 0.26
CA GLY A 96 13.69 -13.52 0.24
C GLY A 96 14.14 -12.83 -1.05
N ASN A 97 14.44 -13.57 -2.11
CA ASN A 97 15.00 -13.00 -3.35
C ASN A 97 13.96 -12.40 -4.30
N TRP A 98 12.73 -12.90 -4.26
CA TRP A 98 11.63 -12.36 -5.03
C TRP A 98 10.31 -12.40 -4.26
N ALA A 99 9.40 -11.52 -4.67
CA ALA A 99 8.03 -11.49 -4.21
C ALA A 99 7.08 -11.41 -5.42
N GLU A 100 5.90 -11.99 -5.30
CA GLU A 100 4.83 -11.89 -6.29
C GLU A 100 3.60 -11.26 -5.64
N LEU A 101 3.04 -10.26 -6.31
CA LEU A 101 1.75 -9.65 -5.98
C LEU A 101 0.77 -10.03 -7.08
N ILE A 102 -0.32 -10.67 -6.71
CA ILE A 102 -1.45 -10.97 -7.58
C ILE A 102 -2.62 -10.12 -7.12
N GLU A 103 -3.08 -9.23 -7.98
CA GLU A 103 -4.33 -8.50 -7.78
C GLU A 103 -5.45 -9.20 -8.55
N VAL A 104 -6.51 -9.60 -7.83
CA VAL A 104 -7.74 -10.12 -8.40
C VAL A 104 -8.81 -9.06 -8.31
N ASN A 105 -9.26 -8.61 -9.48
CA ASN A 105 -10.42 -7.74 -9.65
C ASN A 105 -11.66 -8.61 -9.89
N HIS A 106 -12.51 -8.74 -8.87
CA HIS A 106 -13.69 -9.58 -8.96
C HIS A 106 -14.81 -8.97 -9.79
N ASP A 107 -14.82 -7.64 -9.94
CA ASP A 107 -15.87 -6.92 -10.66
C ASP A 107 -15.64 -7.02 -12.16
N ASP A 108 -14.40 -6.81 -12.62
CA ASP A 108 -14.04 -6.95 -14.03
C ASP A 108 -13.56 -8.36 -14.40
N LYS A 109 -13.48 -9.27 -13.43
CA LYS A 109 -12.94 -10.65 -13.59
C LYS A 109 -11.54 -10.68 -14.18
N LEU A 110 -10.71 -9.72 -13.77
CA LEU A 110 -9.33 -9.57 -14.24
C LEU A 110 -8.35 -10.00 -13.14
N VAL A 111 -7.25 -10.63 -13.54
CA VAL A 111 -6.13 -10.94 -12.65
C VAL A 111 -4.87 -10.32 -13.21
N THR A 112 -4.20 -9.51 -12.39
CA THR A 112 -2.90 -8.91 -12.71
C THR A 112 -1.86 -9.51 -11.78
N THR A 113 -0.71 -9.89 -12.33
CA THR A 113 0.39 -10.45 -11.56
C THR A 113 1.65 -9.64 -11.81
N GLU A 114 2.26 -9.16 -10.73
CA GLU A 114 3.54 -8.46 -10.75
C GLU A 114 4.56 -9.22 -9.90
N ARG A 115 5.75 -9.43 -10.47
CA ARG A 115 6.86 -10.10 -9.79
C ARG A 115 8.02 -9.13 -9.59
N PHE A 116 8.51 -9.09 -8.36
CA PHE A 116 9.57 -8.20 -7.91
C PHE A 116 10.78 -9.04 -7.55
N GLU A 117 11.88 -8.90 -8.30
CA GLU A 117 13.18 -9.39 -7.86
C GLU A 117 13.87 -8.29 -7.07
N ILE A 118 13.90 -8.44 -5.74
CA ILE A 118 14.32 -7.37 -4.83
C ILE A 118 15.80 -7.02 -5.06
N SER A 119 16.64 -8.04 -5.23
CA SER A 119 18.07 -7.85 -5.48
C SER A 119 18.35 -7.14 -6.81
N GLN A 120 17.58 -7.44 -7.87
CA GLN A 120 17.70 -6.73 -9.15
C GLN A 120 17.18 -5.29 -9.05
N GLN A 121 16.05 -5.07 -8.37
CA GLN A 121 15.49 -3.74 -8.19
C GLN A 121 16.43 -2.83 -7.38
N MET A 122 17.05 -3.36 -6.32
CA MET A 122 18.09 -2.62 -5.58
C MET A 122 19.29 -2.28 -6.46
N LYS A 123 19.76 -3.19 -7.31
CA LYS A 123 20.89 -2.92 -8.23
C LYS A 123 20.56 -1.86 -9.29
N ARG A 124 19.31 -1.80 -9.76
CA ARG A 124 18.86 -0.83 -10.76
C ARG A 124 18.55 0.55 -10.15
N LEU A 125 18.35 0.61 -8.84
CA LEU A 125 18.04 1.86 -8.16
C LEU A 125 19.29 2.73 -8.04
N THR A 126 19.40 3.73 -8.90
CA THR A 126 20.42 4.79 -8.83
C THR A 126 19.76 6.16 -8.70
N LEU A 127 20.51 7.16 -8.24
CA LEU A 127 19.99 8.54 -8.19
C LEU A 127 19.54 9.02 -9.58
N ASP A 128 20.30 8.67 -10.62
CA ASP A 128 20.01 9.04 -12.01
C ASP A 128 18.77 8.33 -12.57
N SER A 129 18.37 7.20 -11.99
CA SER A 129 17.12 6.51 -12.35
C SER A 129 15.86 7.21 -11.80
N MET A 130 16.01 8.17 -10.87
CA MET A 130 14.92 8.83 -10.14
C MET A 130 14.68 10.28 -10.57
N ILE A 131 14.82 10.57 -11.86
CA ILE A 131 14.61 11.92 -12.40
C ILE A 131 13.11 12.24 -12.46
N PRO A 132 12.62 13.24 -11.71
CA PRO A 132 11.21 13.60 -11.73
C PRO A 132 10.84 14.29 -13.04
N LYS A 133 9.72 13.88 -13.65
CA LYS A 133 9.17 14.52 -14.85
C LYS A 133 8.60 15.90 -14.49
N SER A 134 8.74 16.90 -15.37
CA SER A 134 8.31 18.28 -15.09
C SER A 134 6.83 18.38 -14.70
N ARG A 135 5.95 17.63 -15.35
CA ARG A 135 4.52 17.56 -15.00
C ARG A 135 4.28 17.07 -13.56
N GLU A 136 5.08 16.12 -13.10
CA GLU A 136 4.94 15.60 -11.74
C GLU A 136 5.47 16.58 -10.70
N VAL A 137 6.54 17.31 -11.02
CA VAL A 137 7.02 18.42 -10.18
C VAL A 137 5.95 19.50 -10.05
N GLU A 138 5.35 19.92 -11.17
CA GLU A 138 4.25 20.89 -11.18
C GLU A 138 3.08 20.41 -10.32
N ARG A 139 2.62 19.17 -10.54
CA ARG A 139 1.54 18.57 -9.74
C ARG A 139 1.86 18.60 -8.25
N ARG A 140 3.07 18.25 -7.84
CA ARG A 140 3.46 18.25 -6.42
C ARG A 140 3.55 19.63 -5.80
N LEU A 141 3.82 20.66 -6.61
CA LEU A 141 3.84 22.06 -6.14
C LEU A 141 2.45 22.67 -6.04
N THR A 142 1.49 22.20 -6.85
CA THR A 142 0.12 22.72 -6.89
C THR A 142 -0.87 21.89 -6.08
N SER A 143 -0.54 20.63 -5.75
CA SER A 143 -1.40 19.77 -4.93
C SER A 143 -1.36 20.18 -3.46
N PRO A 144 -2.49 20.12 -2.74
CA PRO A 144 -2.50 20.37 -1.31
C PRO A 144 -1.68 19.31 -0.55
N ILE A 145 -1.11 19.72 0.57
CA ILE A 145 -0.45 18.79 1.50
C ILE A 145 -1.55 18.05 2.27
N ILE A 146 -1.57 16.72 2.14
CA ILE A 146 -2.49 15.85 2.87
C ILE A 146 -1.67 15.11 3.94
N SER A 147 -2.11 15.18 5.19
CA SER A 147 -1.55 14.40 6.29
C SER A 147 -2.61 13.46 6.82
N THR A 148 -2.28 12.17 6.92
CA THR A 148 -3.16 11.14 7.48
C THR A 148 -2.58 10.71 8.82
N CYS A 149 -3.34 10.92 9.89
CA CYS A 149 -2.98 10.48 11.24
C CYS A 149 -3.92 9.34 11.65
N LEU A 150 -3.36 8.22 12.08
CA LEU A 150 -4.13 7.13 12.66
C LEU A 150 -4.21 7.32 14.19
N ASP A 151 -5.39 7.63 14.72
CA ASP A 151 -5.61 7.63 16.17
C ASP A 151 -5.76 6.19 16.66
N THR A 152 -4.78 5.72 17.43
CA THR A 152 -4.75 4.35 17.95
C THR A 152 -5.59 4.17 19.21
N LYS A 153 -6.15 5.24 19.81
CA LYS A 153 -6.93 5.17 21.06
C LYS A 153 -8.18 4.29 20.95
N ASN A 154 -8.76 4.21 19.76
CA ASN A 154 -10.01 3.49 19.51
C ASN A 154 -9.79 2.12 18.84
N ILE A 155 -8.55 1.63 18.78
CA ILE A 155 -8.27 0.29 18.25
C ILE A 155 -8.64 -0.73 19.34
N ALA A 156 -9.59 -1.61 19.03
CA ALA A 156 -10.02 -2.72 19.88
C ALA A 156 -9.74 -4.06 19.20
N PHE A 157 -9.46 -5.09 20.00
CA PHE A 157 -9.21 -6.45 19.53
C PHE A 157 -10.22 -7.40 20.18
N GLU A 158 -10.89 -8.20 19.36
CA GLU A 158 -11.81 -9.26 19.78
C GLU A 158 -11.30 -10.60 19.22
N ARG A 159 -11.51 -11.70 19.96
CA ARG A 159 -11.00 -13.03 19.60
C ARG A 159 -12.15 -13.97 19.22
#